data_AF-A0A9X4RSB2-F1
#
_entry.id   AF-A0A9X4RSB2-F1
#
_cell.length_a   1.000
_cell.length_b   1.000
_cell.length_c   1.000
_cell.angle_alpha   90.00
_cell.angle_beta   90.00
_cell.angle_gamma   90.00
#
_symmetry.space_group_name_H-M   'P 1'
#
loop_
_entity.id
_entity.type
_entity.pdbx_description
1 polymer ?
#
loop_
_entity_poly.entity_id
_entity_poly.type
_entity_poly.pdbx_seq_one_letter_code
_entity_poly.pdbx_strand_id
1 'polypeptide(L)'
;MPTVIRDKQINFKVNSEYFELAKVVFQENGLDITSAFNEFVQEVAISKTLPFKTVEEKEREKLIARLQEEVSTSYEALKADKGLSVEEARKAVLG
;
A
#
# COMPACT_ATOMS: atom_id res chain seq x y z
N MET A 1 -2.46 26.72 19.28
CA MET A 1 -2.93 25.38 18.87
C MET A 1 -4.35 25.54 18.34
N PRO A 2 -4.69 25.05 17.14
CA PRO A 2 -6.06 25.13 16.66
C PRO A 2 -6.96 24.32 17.60
N THR A 3 -8.08 24.92 18.02
CA THR A 3 -9.05 24.28 18.90
C THR A 3 -9.78 23.19 18.12
N VAL A 4 -9.67 21.93 18.55
CA VAL A 4 -10.38 20.80 17.94
C VAL A 4 -11.86 20.90 18.30
N ILE A 5 -12.69 21.34 17.36
CA ILE A 5 -14.15 21.41 17.50
C ILE A 5 -14.73 20.02 17.24
N ARG A 6 -15.46 19.46 18.21
CA ARG A 6 -16.08 18.13 18.16
C ARG A 6 -17.60 18.25 18.13
N ASP A 7 -18.15 18.76 17.03
CA ASP A 7 -19.58 19.06 16.86
C ASP A 7 -20.36 17.98 16.10
N LYS A 8 -19.66 16.98 15.55
CA LYS A 8 -20.25 15.89 14.77
C LYS A 8 -19.98 14.53 15.39
N GLN A 9 -21.05 13.81 15.76
CA GLN A 9 -20.97 12.42 16.17
C GLN A 9 -21.16 11.50 14.96
N ILE A 10 -20.27 10.51 14.81
CA ILE A 10 -20.33 9.53 13.73
C ILE A 10 -20.30 8.14 14.37
N ASN A 11 -21.27 7.30 14.03
CA ASN A 11 -21.27 5.90 14.41
C ASN A 11 -20.84 5.07 13.20
N PHE A 12 -19.79 4.28 13.36
CA PHE A 12 -19.31 3.37 12.33
C PHE A 12 -19.08 1.99 12.93
N LYS A 13 -19.31 0.95 12.12
CA LYS A 13 -19.05 -0.43 12.49
C LYS A 13 -17.63 -0.78 12.06
N VAL A 14 -16.87 -1.36 12.98
CA VAL A 14 -15.53 -1.88 12.72
C VAL A 14 -15.46 -3.35 13.12
N ASN A 15 -14.47 -4.04 12.59
CA ASN A 15 -14.14 -5.37 13.06
C ASN A 15 -13.61 -5.27 14.50
N SER A 16 -14.16 -6.08 15.41
CA SER A 16 -13.84 -6.04 16.83
C SER A 16 -12.40 -6.41 17.14
N GLU A 17 -11.82 -7.36 16.42
CA GLU A 17 -10.46 -7.84 16.64
C GLU A 17 -9.44 -6.78 16.23
N TYR A 18 -9.60 -6.20 15.03
CA TYR A 18 -8.76 -5.10 14.59
C TYR A 18 -8.91 -3.85 15.46
N PHE A 19 -10.10 -3.61 16.02
CA PHE A 19 -10.34 -2.51 16.95
C PHE A 19 -9.52 -2.67 18.24
N GLU A 20 -9.57 -3.83 18.89
CA GLU A 20 -8.81 -4.07 20.12
C GLU A 20 -7.30 -4.04 19.87
N LEU A 21 -6.83 -4.59 18.75
CA LEU A 21 -5.41 -4.51 18.37
C LEU A 21 -4.95 -3.07 18.15
N ALA A 22 -5.72 -2.26 17.42
CA ALA A 22 -5.39 -0.86 17.18
C ALA A 22 -5.41 -0.04 18.49
N LYS A 23 -6.34 -0.35 19.39
CA LYS A 23 -6.45 0.30 20.70
C LYS A 23 -5.18 0.09 21.54
N VAL A 24 -4.59 -1.10 21.53
CA VAL A 24 -3.30 -1.35 22.21
C VAL A 24 -2.22 -0.42 21.67
N VAL A 25 -2.10 -0.32 20.34
CA VAL A 25 -1.10 0.56 19.69
C VAL A 25 -1.32 2.04 20.06
N PHE A 26 -2.57 2.52 20.05
CA PHE A 26 -2.85 3.91 20.44
C PHE A 26 -2.51 4.16 21.92
N GLN A 27 -2.84 3.23 22.80
CA GLN A 27 -2.52 3.33 24.23
C GLN A 27 -1.01 3.34 24.49
N GLU A 28 -0.24 2.52 23.78
CA GLU A 28 1.24 2.53 23.84
C GLU A 28 1.83 3.88 23.43
N ASN A 29 1.16 4.59 22.51
CA ASN A 29 1.54 5.92 22.06
C ASN A 29 0.92 7.05 22.91
N GLY A 30 0.24 6.73 24.02
CA GLY A 30 -0.39 7.70 24.91
C GLY A 30 -1.60 8.42 24.30
N LEU A 31 -2.16 7.88 23.22
CA LEU A 31 -3.32 8.43 22.52
C LEU A 31 -4.57 7.61 22.83
N ASP A 32 -5.67 8.31 23.10
CA ASP A 32 -7.00 7.67 23.09
C ASP A 32 -7.47 7.50 21.64
N ILE A 33 -8.21 6.42 21.37
CA ILE A 33 -8.69 6.10 20.01
C ILE A 33 -9.56 7.22 19.44
N THR A 34 -10.30 7.93 20.29
CA THR A 34 -11.12 9.08 19.90
C THR A 34 -10.24 10.25 19.46
N SER A 35 -9.14 10.49 20.18
CA SER A 35 -8.18 11.54 19.84
C SER A 35 -7.43 11.20 18.55
N ALA A 36 -6.97 9.95 18.41
CA ALA A 36 -6.31 9.47 17.20
C ALA A 36 -7.22 9.57 15.97
N PHE A 37 -8.52 9.27 16.11
CA PHE A 37 -9.46 9.41 15.02
C PHE A 37 -9.71 10.88 14.63
N ASN A 38 -9.77 11.79 15.61
CA ASN A 38 -9.88 13.21 15.33
C ASN A 38 -8.63 13.75 14.61
N GLU A 39 -7.44 13.34 15.05
CA GLU A 39 -6.19 13.68 14.36
C GLU A 39 -6.15 13.11 12.95
N PHE A 40 -6.63 11.87 12.76
CA PHE A 40 -6.75 11.28 11.43
C PHE A 40 -7.65 12.10 10.51
N VAL A 41 -8.85 12.48 10.95
CA VAL A 41 -9.77 13.29 10.14
C VAL A 41 -9.19 14.68 9.86
N GLN A 42 -8.54 15.30 10.84
CA GLN A 42 -7.88 16.59 10.69
C GLN A 42 -6.73 16.51 9.68
N GLU A 43 -5.87 15.49 9.78
CA GLU A 43 -4.74 15.30 8.89
C GLU A 43 -5.22 15.09 7.45
N VAL A 44 -6.22 14.23 7.23
CA VAL A 44 -6.82 14.04 5.90
C VAL A 44 -7.41 15.34 5.33
N ALA A 45 -8.04 16.17 6.18
CA ALA A 45 -8.59 17.45 5.74
C ALA A 45 -7.50 18.47 5.37
N ILE A 46 -6.38 18.48 6.09
CA ILE A 46 -5.25 19.40 5.87
C ILE A 46 -4.40 18.95 4.68
N SER A 47 -3.94 17.71 4.69
CA SER A 47 -3.02 17.15 3.70
C SER A 47 -3.71 16.84 2.38
N LYS A 48 -5.04 16.69 2.39
CA LYS A 48 -5.87 16.22 1.26
C LYS A 48 -5.41 14.87 0.70
N THR A 49 -4.67 14.10 1.48
CA THR A 49 -4.19 12.78 1.12
C THR A 49 -4.54 11.78 2.22
N LEU A 50 -4.67 10.51 1.85
CA LEU A 50 -4.84 9.45 2.84
C LEU A 50 -3.45 9.07 3.39
N PRO A 51 -3.26 9.08 4.71
CA PRO A 51 -1.98 8.69 5.34
C PRO A 51 -1.74 7.17 5.29
N PHE A 52 -2.64 6.41 4.67
CA PHE A 52 -2.50 5.00 4.43
C PHE A 52 -2.86 4.68 2.97
N LYS A 53 -2.19 3.67 2.44
CA LYS A 53 -2.54 3.10 1.14
C LYS A 53 -3.84 2.33 1.26
N THR A 54 -4.77 2.59 0.36
CA THR A 54 -5.99 1.80 0.21
C THR A 54 -5.66 0.34 -0.15
N VAL A 55 -6.65 -0.55 -0.02
CA VAL A 55 -6.48 -1.96 -0.41
C VAL A 55 -6.09 -2.06 -1.89
N GLU A 56 -6.74 -1.28 -2.75
CA GLU A 56 -6.43 -1.23 -4.19
C GLU A 56 -5.00 -0.75 -4.47
N GLU A 57 -4.51 0.26 -3.75
CA GLU A 57 -3.13 0.71 -3.89
C GLU A 57 -2.13 -0.35 -3.43
N LYS A 58 -2.41 -1.04 -2.32
CA LYS A 58 -1.56 -2.15 -1.85
C LYS A 58 -1.54 -3.31 -2.84
N GLU A 59 -2.66 -3.62 -3.49
CA GLU A 59 -2.73 -4.64 -4.52
C GLU A 59 -1.98 -4.24 -5.79
N ARG A 60 -2.11 -2.97 -6.21
CA ARG A 60 -1.35 -2.41 -7.32
C ARG A 60 0.16 -2.48 -7.08
N GLU A 61 0.63 -2.13 -5.90
CA GLU A 61 2.05 -2.22 -5.55
C GLU A 61 2.56 -3.66 -5.55
N LYS A 62 1.78 -4.60 -5.00
CA LYS A 62 2.11 -6.03 -5.07
C LYS A 62 2.20 -6.53 -6.50
N LEU A 63 1.31 -6.09 -7.38
CA LEU A 63 1.35 -6.44 -8.80
C LEU A 63 2.59 -5.88 -9.47
N ILE A 64 2.91 -4.60 -9.25
CA ILE A 64 4.12 -3.95 -9.79
C ILE A 64 5.38 -4.64 -9.29
N ALA A 65 5.47 -4.97 -8.01
CA ALA A 65 6.62 -5.67 -7.44
C ALA A 65 6.83 -7.05 -8.08
N ARG A 66 5.76 -7.81 -8.29
CA ARG A 66 5.83 -9.10 -8.99
C ARG A 66 6.26 -8.94 -10.45
N LEU A 67 5.74 -7.94 -11.15
CA LEU A 67 6.14 -7.65 -12.53
C LEU A 67 7.63 -7.26 -12.62
N GLN A 68 8.12 -6.47 -11.67
CA GLN A 68 9.54 -6.11 -11.60
C GLN A 68 10.43 -7.32 -11.33
N GLU A 69 10.01 -8.22 -10.44
CA GLU A 69 10.69 -9.47 -10.15
C GLU A 69 10.75 -10.36 -11.40
N GLU A 70 9.62 -10.57 -12.08
CA GLU A 70 9.53 -11.37 -13.30
C GLU A 70 10.40 -10.79 -14.44
N VAL A 71 10.37 -9.47 -14.64
CA VAL A 71 11.23 -8.79 -15.62
C VAL A 71 12.71 -8.93 -15.25
N SER A 72 13.07 -8.80 -13.97
CA SER A 72 14.45 -8.96 -13.52
C SER A 72 14.95 -10.38 -13.74
N THR A 73 14.15 -11.39 -13.37
CA THR A 73 14.50 -12.80 -13.58
C THR A 73 14.64 -13.13 -15.06
N SER A 74 13.72 -12.63 -15.90
CA SER A 74 13.80 -12.79 -17.36
C SER A 74 15.06 -12.11 -17.92
N TYR A 75 15.36 -10.90 -17.47
CA TYR A 75 16.55 -10.17 -17.91
C TYR A 75 17.85 -10.84 -17.50
N GLU A 76 17.92 -11.42 -16.29
CA GLU A 76 19.07 -12.21 -15.85
C GLU A 76 19.19 -13.52 -16.63
N ALA A 77 18.08 -14.20 -16.91
CA ALA A 77 18.08 -15.38 -17.77
C ALA A 77 18.58 -15.07 -19.20
N LEU A 78 18.15 -13.94 -19.77
CA LEU A 78 18.62 -13.46 -21.08
C LEU A 78 20.06 -12.92 -21.10
N LYS A 79 20.61 -12.57 -19.93
CA LYS A 79 22.04 -12.22 -19.79
C LYS A 79 22.91 -13.45 -19.58
N ALA A 80 22.42 -14.45 -18.85
CA ALA A 80 23.13 -15.68 -18.54
C ALA A 80 23.15 -16.64 -19.75
N ASP A 81 22.02 -16.77 -20.44
CA ASP A 81 21.97 -17.34 -21.77
C ASP A 81 22.46 -16.26 -22.73
N LYS A 82 23.66 -16.40 -23.30
CA LYS A 82 24.18 -15.43 -24.30
C LYS A 82 23.12 -15.28 -25.39
N GLY A 83 22.32 -14.22 -25.32
CA GLY A 83 21.04 -14.12 -26.00
C GLY A 83 21.07 -14.63 -27.43
N LEU A 84 20.04 -15.41 -27.80
CA LEU A 84 19.84 -15.90 -29.17
C LEU A 84 20.13 -14.79 -30.16
N SER A 85 21.05 -15.06 -31.10
CA SER A 85 21.30 -14.13 -32.20
C SER A 85 19.99 -13.89 -32.94
N VAL A 86 19.79 -12.67 -33.46
CA VAL A 86 18.57 -12.28 -34.20
C VAL A 86 18.24 -13.27 -35.33
N GLU A 87 19.26 -13.91 -35.89
CA GLU A 87 19.16 -14.99 -36.88
C GLU A 87 18.52 -16.28 -36.34
N GLU A 88 18.83 -16.67 -35.10
CA GLU A 88 18.29 -17.89 -34.45
C GLU A 88 16.85 -17.68 -33.97
N ALA A 89 16.56 -16.48 -33.42
CA ALA A 89 15.20 -16.11 -33.03
C ALA A 89 14.25 -16.05 -34.23
N ARG A 90 14.71 -15.56 -35.39
CA ARG A 90 13.93 -15.58 -36.64
C ARG A 90 13.62 -17.00 -37.12
N LYS A 91 14.58 -17.91 -36.99
CA LYS A 91 14.42 -19.31 -37.44
C LYS A 91 13.47 -20.11 -36.54
N ALA A 92 13.39 -19.79 -35.25
CA ALA A 92 12.48 -20.43 -34.30
C ALA A 92 11.01 -19.97 -34.42
N VAL A 93 10.77 -18.75 -34.91
CA VAL A 93 9.41 -18.18 -35.08
C VAL A 93 8.83 -18.48 -36.47
N LEU A 94 9.67 -18.74 -37.48
CA LEU A 94 9.27 -19.04 -38.86
C LEU A 94 9.52 -20.50 -39.28
N GLY A 95 9.76 -21.40 -38.32
CA GLY A 95 9.96 -22.83 -38.53
C GLY A 95 8.71 -23.65 -38.25
#